data_AF-A0AAU5DL15-F1
#
_entry.id   AF-A0AAU5DL15-F1
#
_cell.length_a   1.000
_cell.length_b   1.000
_cell.length_c   1.000
_cell.angle_alpha   90.00
_cell.angle_beta   90.00
_cell.angle_gamma   90.00
#
_symmetry.space_group_name_H-M   'P 1'
#
loop_
_entity.id
_entity.type
_entity.pdbx_description
1 polymer ?
#
loop_
_entity_poly.entity_id
_entity_poly.type
_entity_poly.pdbx_seq_one_letter_code
_entity_poly.pdbx_strand_id
1 'polypeptide(L)'
;MSEDNPKVSRTSISLPTELLEALNRRQQAKDIPSLSGHITALLQREIEAAEVDATLQRLFPGSSPDPEHFAWAERALGGGASTDQSSAA
;
A
#
# COMPACT_ATOMS: atom_id res chain seq x y z
N MET A 1 20.23 30.16 -8.89
CA MET A 1 20.12 28.77 -8.39
C MET A 1 18.98 28.78 -7.40
N SER A 2 17.79 28.37 -7.82
CA SER A 2 16.62 28.32 -6.92
C SER A 2 16.62 26.94 -6.28
N GLU A 3 16.78 26.90 -4.96
CA GLU A 3 16.62 25.69 -4.17
C GLU A 3 15.14 25.29 -4.21
N ASP A 4 14.83 24.27 -5.01
CA ASP A 4 13.54 23.60 -5.04
C ASP A 4 13.41 22.78 -3.74
N ASN A 5 12.92 23.45 -2.70
CA ASN A 5 12.60 22.79 -1.44
C ASN A 5 11.20 22.18 -1.62
N PRO A 6 11.04 20.85 -1.71
CA PRO A 6 9.74 20.25 -1.94
C PRO A 6 8.83 20.61 -0.77
N LYS A 7 7.84 21.46 -1.02
CA LYS A 7 6.79 21.79 -0.05
C LYS A 7 6.05 20.50 0.30
N VAL A 8 6.44 19.88 1.40
CA VAL A 8 5.69 18.78 2.01
C VAL A 8 4.33 19.37 2.39
N SER A 9 3.33 19.08 1.55
CA SER A 9 1.96 19.50 1.82
C SER A 9 1.53 18.84 3.13
N ARG A 10 1.33 19.64 4.18
CA ARG A 10 0.87 19.14 5.48
C ARG A 10 -0.61 18.80 5.37
N THR A 11 -0.91 17.59 4.93
CA THR A 11 -2.28 17.06 4.93
C THR A 11 -2.69 16.84 6.38
N SER A 12 -3.61 17.68 6.89
CA SER A 12 -4.19 17.46 8.21
C SER A 12 -5.27 16.39 8.07
N ILE A 13 -4.94 15.17 8.50
CA ILE A 13 -5.87 14.04 8.50
C ILE A 13 -6.45 13.93 9.90
N SER A 14 -7.77 14.13 10.02
CA SER A 14 -8.49 13.83 11.24
C SER A 14 -8.89 12.35 11.21
N LEU A 15 -8.29 11.57 12.10
CA LEU A 15 -8.71 10.19 12.32
C LEU A 15 -9.75 10.13 13.43
N PRO A 16 -10.76 9.26 13.33
CA PRO A 16 -11.67 8.97 14.45
C PRO A 16 -10.89 8.51 15.68
N THR A 17 -11.34 8.91 16.87
CA THR A 17 -10.69 8.65 18.16
C THR A 17 -10.46 7.15 18.40
N GLU A 18 -11.44 6.33 18.05
CA GLU A 18 -11.41 4.87 18.22
C GLU A 18 -10.29 4.22 17.38
N LEU A 19 -10.05 4.78 16.20
CA LEU A 19 -9.03 4.31 15.26
C LEU A 19 -7.64 4.73 15.73
N LEU A 20 -7.50 5.94 16.28
CA LEU A 20 -6.30 6.41 16.97
C LEU A 20 -5.94 5.52 18.17
N GLU A 21 -6.92 5.17 19.01
CA GLU A 21 -6.71 4.26 20.14
C GLU A 21 -6.28 2.86 19.70
N ALA A 22 -6.90 2.32 18.65
CA ALA A 22 -6.53 1.02 18.10
C ALA A 22 -5.08 1.01 17.58
N LEU A 23 -4.67 2.05 16.86
CA LEU A 23 -3.30 2.16 16.35
C LEU A 23 -2.29 2.41 17.48
N ASN A 24 -2.66 3.18 18.51
CA ASN A 24 -1.81 3.40 19.69
C ASN A 24 -1.58 2.09 20.46
N ARG A 25 -2.61 1.25 20.62
CA ARG A 25 -2.45 -0.10 21.19
C ARG A 25 -1.49 -0.98 20.39
N ARG A 26 -1.54 -0.93 19.06
CA ARG A 26 -0.59 -1.65 18.18
C ARG A 26 0.85 -1.15 18.32
N GLN A 27 1.04 0.17 18.49
CA GLN A 27 2.37 0.73 18.76
C GLN A 27 2.89 0.26 20.13
N GLN A 28 2.04 0.26 21.16
CA GLN A 28 2.42 -0.24 22.50
C GLN A 28 2.74 -1.73 22.49
N ALA A 29 2.05 -2.52 21.67
CA ALA A 29 2.32 -3.93 21.43
C ALA A 29 3.60 -4.19 20.60
N LYS A 30 4.25 -3.12 20.08
CA LYS A 30 5.39 -3.18 19.15
C LYS A 30 5.09 -3.84 17.80
N ASP A 31 3.81 -3.98 17.43
CA ASP A 31 3.40 -4.47 16.11
C ASP A 31 3.70 -3.44 15.01
N ILE A 32 3.72 -2.15 15.37
CA ILE A 32 4.14 -1.06 14.49
C ILE A 32 5.24 -0.22 15.17
N PRO A 33 6.30 0.16 14.43
CA PRO A 33 7.42 0.91 15.00
C PRO A 33 7.06 2.35 15.37
N SER A 34 6.09 2.95 14.69
CA SER A 34 5.65 4.34 14.90
C SER A 34 4.27 4.54 14.28
N LEU A 35 3.33 5.13 15.02
CA LEU A 35 2.01 5.52 14.50
C LEU A 35 2.13 6.46 13.29
N SER A 36 2.88 7.55 13.43
CA SER A 36 3.05 8.53 12.35
C SER A 36 3.74 7.92 11.14
N GLY A 37 4.77 7.09 11.36
CA GLY A 37 5.45 6.38 10.28
C GLY A 37 4.53 5.39 9.56
N HIS A 38 3.68 4.68 10.32
CA HIS A 38 2.70 3.76 9.76
C HIS A 38 1.64 4.49 8.93
N ILE A 39 1.12 5.63 9.40
CA ILE A 39 0.18 6.45 8.65
C ILE A 39 0.82 6.98 7.37
N THR A 40 2.06 7.50 7.44
CA THR A 40 2.78 7.96 6.23
C THR A 40 2.97 6.83 5.21
N ALA A 41 3.33 5.63 5.66
CA ALA A 41 3.49 4.48 4.77
C ALA A 41 2.17 4.08 4.10
N LEU A 42 1.04 4.14 4.83
CA LEU A 42 -0.28 3.87 4.25
C LEU A 42 -0.65 4.91 3.19
N LEU A 43 -0.45 6.19 3.47
CA LEU A 43 -0.71 7.27 2.51
C LEU A 43 0.17 7.14 1.26
N GLN A 44 1.46 6.83 1.45
CA GLN A 44 2.39 6.62 0.35
C GLN A 44 1.92 5.45 -0.53
N ARG A 45 1.47 4.35 0.08
CA ARG A 45 0.93 3.20 -0.66
C ARG A 45 -0.34 3.55 -1.44
N GLU A 46 -1.22 4.37 -0.89
CA GLU A 46 -2.43 4.82 -1.62
C GLU A 46 -2.07 5.72 -2.81
N ILE A 47 -1.09 6.61 -2.66
CA ILE A 47 -0.59 7.44 -3.76
C ILE A 47 0.00 6.55 -4.86
N GLU A 48 0.85 5.59 -4.48
CA GLU A 48 1.44 4.63 -5.43
C GLU A 48 0.37 3.81 -6.14
N ALA A 49 -0.65 3.34 -5.43
CA ALA A 49 -1.77 2.61 -6.03
C ALA A 49 -2.53 3.47 -7.05
N ALA A 50 -2.81 4.75 -6.70
CA ALA A 50 -3.46 5.67 -7.62
C ALA A 50 -2.59 5.99 -8.86
N GLU A 51 -1.28 6.11 -8.70
CA GLU A 51 -0.34 6.30 -9.81
C GLU A 51 -0.26 5.07 -10.72
N VAL A 52 -0.26 3.88 -10.14
CA VAL A 52 -0.34 2.60 -10.88
C VAL A 52 -1.66 2.54 -11.65
N ASP A 53 -2.80 2.83 -11.01
CA ASP A 53 -4.11 2.82 -11.66
C ASP A 53 -4.19 3.84 -12.80
N ALA A 54 -3.68 5.06 -12.60
CA ALA A 54 -3.61 6.08 -13.65
C ALA A 54 -2.71 5.63 -14.82
N THR A 55 -1.61 4.94 -14.52
CA THR A 55 -0.72 4.38 -15.53
C THR A 55 -1.39 3.26 -16.31
N LEU A 56 -2.10 2.35 -15.62
CA LEU A 56 -2.85 1.27 -16.22
C LEU A 56 -3.98 1.79 -17.11
N GLN A 57 -4.74 2.78 -16.65
CA GLN A 57 -5.76 3.48 -17.44
C GLN A 57 -5.19 4.10 -18.72
N ARG A 58 -3.99 4.69 -18.64
CA ARG A 58 -3.31 5.28 -19.81
C ARG A 58 -2.83 4.23 -20.80
N LEU A 59 -2.29 3.10 -20.32
CA LEU A 59 -1.75 2.03 -21.16
C LEU A 59 -2.84 1.14 -21.75
N PHE A 60 -3.93 0.94 -21.02
CA PHE A 60 -5.05 0.07 -21.36
C PHE A 60 -6.38 0.83 -21.26
N PRO A 61 -6.59 1.85 -22.12
CA PRO A 61 -7.80 2.66 -22.06
C PRO A 61 -9.05 1.81 -22.30
N GLY A 62 -10.01 1.86 -21.37
CA GLY A 62 -11.28 1.15 -21.48
C GLY A 62 -11.24 -0.34 -21.11
N SER A 63 -10.11 -0.86 -20.64
CA SER A 63 -10.01 -2.22 -20.12
C SER A 63 -9.67 -2.15 -18.63
N SER A 64 -10.68 -2.32 -17.77
CA SER A 64 -10.40 -2.65 -16.37
C SER A 64 -9.80 -4.05 -16.33
N PRO A 65 -8.73 -4.29 -15.56
CA PRO A 65 -8.18 -5.63 -15.41
C PRO A 65 -9.26 -6.54 -14.81
N ASP A 66 -9.69 -7.54 -15.58
CA ASP A 66 -10.51 -8.64 -15.08
C ASP A 66 -9.76 -9.49 -14.03
N PRO A 67 -10.48 -10.27 -13.20
CA PRO A 67 -9.88 -11.15 -12.18
C PRO A 67 -8.78 -12.08 -12.71
N GLU A 68 -8.88 -12.50 -13.98
CA GLU A 68 -7.87 -13.33 -14.64
C GLU A 68 -6.53 -12.60 -14.84
N HIS A 69 -6.56 -11.28 -15.07
CA HIS A 69 -5.36 -10.45 -15.20
C HIS A 69 -4.63 -10.31 -13.86
N PHE A 70 -5.39 -10.18 -12.76
CA PHE A 70 -4.82 -10.19 -11.41
C PHE A 70 -4.20 -11.55 -11.06
N ALA A 71 -4.90 -12.65 -11.36
CA ALA A 71 -4.38 -14.00 -11.13
C ALA A 71 -3.12 -14.30 -11.97
N TRP A 72 -3.05 -13.78 -13.19
CA TRP A 72 -1.84 -13.83 -14.01
C TRP A 72 -0.70 -13.01 -13.38
N ALA A 73 -0.98 -11.78 -12.94
CA ALA A 73 0.02 -10.89 -12.35
C ALA A 73 0.59 -11.48 -11.04
N GLU A 74 -0.24 -12.06 -10.18
CA GLU A 74 0.22 -12.74 -8.96
C GLU A 74 1.14 -13.92 -9.26
N ARG A 75 0.86 -14.71 -10.30
CA ARG A 75 1.75 -15.79 -10.75
C ARG A 75 3.06 -15.24 -11.32
N ALA A 76 2.99 -14.21 -12.15
CA ALA A 76 4.16 -13.61 -12.81
C ALA A 76 5.10 -12.89 -11.82
N LEU A 77 4.54 -12.29 -10.76
CA LEU A 77 5.28 -11.60 -9.71
C LEU A 77 5.72 -12.54 -8.56
N GLY A 78 5.42 -13.84 -8.67
CA GLY A 78 5.87 -14.85 -7.69
C GLY A 78 5.05 -14.92 -6.40
N GLY A 79 3.89 -14.25 -6.33
CA GLY A 79 2.96 -14.34 -5.19
C GLY A 79 2.28 -15.71 -5.05
N GLY A 80 2.36 -16.55 -6.09
CA GLY A 80 1.70 -17.86 -6.17
C GLY A 80 2.50 -19.08 -5.70
N ALA A 81 3.61 -18.93 -4.95
CA ALA A 81 4.33 -20.10 -4.41
C ALA A 81 5.08 -19.79 -3.10
N SER A 82 4.33 -19.75 -1.99
CA SER A 82 4.88 -20.12 -0.68
C SER A 82 3.81 -20.88 0.12
N THR A 83 3.27 -21.94 -0.46
CA THR A 83 2.65 -23.03 0.31
C THR A 83 2.72 -24.32 -0.50
N ASP A 84 3.89 -24.94 -0.53
CA ASP A 84 3.99 -26.41 -0.62
C ASP A 84 5.34 -26.86 -0.04
N GLN A 85 5.45 -26.79 1.29
CA GLN A 85 6.24 -27.74 2.05
C GLN A 85 5.27 -28.68 2.78
N SER A 86 4.95 -29.83 2.19
CA SER A 86 4.83 -31.14 2.88
C SER A 86 3.99 -32.15 2.08
N SER A 87 4.67 -33.04 1.39
CA SER A 87 4.37 -34.49 1.36
C SER A 87 5.69 -35.17 1.01
N ALA A 88 6.45 -35.64 1.99
CA ALA A 88 6.26 -36.84 2.80
C ALA A 88 6.55 -38.13 2.02
N ALA A 89 7.44 -38.92 2.65
CA ALA A 89 7.86 -40.30 2.39
C ALA A 89 8.93 -40.55 1.31
#